data_AF-A0A8X7CJR8-F1
#
_entry.id   AF-A0A8X7CJR8-F1
#
_cell.length_a   1.000
_cell.length_b   1.000
_cell.length_c   1.000
_cell.angle_alpha   90.00
_cell.angle_beta   90.00
_cell.angle_gamma   90.00
#
_symmetry.space_group_name_H-M   'P 1'
#
loop_
_entity.id
_entity.type
_entity.pdbx_description
1 polymer ?
#
loop_
_entity_poly.entity_id
_entity_poly.type
_entity_poly.pdbx_seq_one_letter_code
_entity_poly.pdbx_strand_id
1 'polypeptide(L)'
;FDNPAAAAETPTRQLTFNFLIALNSWLLLCPADLCCDWTMGSVPLILSWNDPRNLGTLTVYAILCAILWNIFWVDDTRSRILLMVRSLC
;
A
#
# COMPACT_ATOMS: atom_id res chain seq x y z
N PHE A 1 -1.95 -23.89 12.20
CA PHE A 1 -1.96 -22.42 12.25
C PHE A 1 -2.83 -21.93 11.11
N ASP A 2 -3.92 -21.21 11.40
CA ASP A 2 -4.91 -20.80 10.39
C ASP A 2 -4.45 -19.68 9.45
N ASN A 3 -3.33 -19.01 9.77
CA ASN A 3 -2.71 -18.04 8.87
C ASN A 3 -1.23 -18.39 8.67
N PRO A 4 -0.84 -18.95 7.51
CA PRO A 4 0.55 -19.33 7.25
C PRO A 4 1.49 -18.12 7.24
N ALA A 5 1.02 -16.93 6.87
CA ALA A 5 1.84 -15.71 6.89
C ALA A 5 2.14 -15.25 8.32
N ALA A 6 1.16 -15.36 9.23
CA ALA A 6 1.35 -15.02 10.64
C ALA A 6 2.28 -16.02 11.36
N ALA A 7 2.21 -17.29 10.97
CA ALA A 7 3.05 -18.36 11.52
C ALA A 7 4.51 -18.33 11.02
N ALA A 8 4.79 -17.57 9.95
CA ALA A 8 6.14 -17.50 9.39
C ALA A 8 7.12 -16.73 10.31
N GLU A 9 8.40 -17.09 10.20
CA GLU A 9 9.48 -16.39 10.87
C GLU A 9 9.81 -15.05 10.19
N THR A 10 10.57 -14.22 10.90
CA THR A 10 11.10 -12.98 10.35
C THR A 10 12.27 -13.31 9.41
N PRO A 11 12.38 -12.73 8.20
CA PRO A 11 11.63 -11.57 7.68
C PRO A 11 10.39 -11.93 6.83
N THR A 12 10.16 -13.20 6.54
CA THR A 12 9.07 -13.70 5.66
C THR A 12 7.71 -13.17 6.08
N ARG A 13 7.44 -13.13 7.38
CA ARG A 13 6.21 -12.57 7.94
C ARG A 13 5.99 -11.11 7.53
N GLN A 14 7.00 -10.26 7.72
CA GLN A 14 6.91 -8.84 7.39
C GLN A 14 6.77 -8.61 5.89
N LEU A 15 7.54 -9.32 5.07
CA LEU A 15 7.47 -9.21 3.62
C LEU A 15 6.10 -9.61 3.09
N THR A 16 5.58 -10.74 3.58
CA THR A 16 4.26 -11.24 3.18
C THR A 16 3.15 -10.27 3.61
N PHE A 17 3.18 -9.73 4.83
CA PHE A 17 2.19 -8.74 5.25
C PHE A 17 2.23 -7.46 4.42
N ASN A 18 3.42 -6.97 4.05
CA ASN A 18 3.54 -5.83 3.13
C ASN A 18 2.97 -6.15 1.76
N PHE A 19 3.23 -7.35 1.23
CA PHE A 19 2.67 -7.80 -0.04
C PHE A 19 1.16 -7.91 -0.02
N LEU A 20 0.56 -8.33 1.10
CA LEU A 20 -0.88 -8.33 1.25
C LEU A 20 -1.48 -6.93 1.09
N ILE A 21 -0.78 -5.85 1.48
CA ILE A 21 -1.26 -4.48 1.22
C ILE A 21 -1.35 -4.23 -0.29
N ALA A 22 -0.33 -4.62 -1.05
CA ALA A 22 -0.32 -4.46 -2.50
C ALA A 22 -1.41 -5.30 -3.18
N LEU A 23 -1.55 -6.56 -2.78
CA LEU A 23 -2.55 -7.49 -3.28
C LEU A 23 -3.97 -6.99 -3.02
N ASN A 24 -4.27 -6.54 -1.79
CA ASN A 24 -5.57 -5.97 -1.46
C ASN A 24 -5.84 -4.66 -2.21
N SER A 25 -4.82 -3.81 -2.37
CA SER A 25 -4.95 -2.58 -3.16
C SER A 25 -5.29 -2.88 -4.61
N TRP A 26 -4.67 -3.91 -5.20
CA TRP A 26 -4.99 -4.38 -6.55
C TRP A 26 -6.42 -4.90 -6.64
N LEU A 27 -6.87 -5.73 -5.69
CA LEU A 27 -8.24 -6.25 -5.66
C LEU A 27 -9.30 -5.15 -5.56
N LEU A 28 -9.02 -4.07 -4.82
CA LEU A 28 -9.89 -2.90 -4.75
C LEU A 28 -10.02 -2.16 -6.09
N LEU A 29 -8.95 -2.14 -6.89
CA LEU A 29 -8.93 -1.51 -8.21
C LEU A 29 -9.50 -2.43 -9.31
N CYS A 30 -9.25 -3.73 -9.20
CA CYS A 30 -9.65 -4.74 -10.18
C CYS A 30 -10.03 -6.04 -9.45
N PRO A 31 -11.33 -6.29 -9.19
CA PRO A 31 -11.79 -7.47 -8.46
C PRO A 31 -11.90 -8.71 -9.36
N ALA A 32 -10.97 -8.92 -10.29
CA ALA A 32 -11.00 -10.05 -11.22
C ALA A 32 -10.72 -11.39 -10.54
N ASP A 33 -9.81 -11.40 -9.57
CA ASP A 33 -9.36 -12.63 -8.89
C ASP A 33 -10.21 -12.99 -7.66
N LEU A 34 -11.14 -12.13 -7.24
CA LEU A 34 -11.92 -12.31 -6.01
C LEU A 34 -12.95 -13.45 -6.11
N CYS A 35 -13.37 -13.78 -7.33
CA CYS A 35 -14.37 -14.83 -7.61
C CYS A 35 -13.77 -16.25 -7.66
N CYS A 36 -12.45 -16.38 -7.73
CA CYS A 36 -11.75 -17.65 -7.71
C CYS A 36 -11.51 -18.06 -6.25
N ASP A 37 -11.97 -19.23 -5.80
CA ASP A 37 -11.97 -19.66 -4.39
C ASP A 37 -10.67 -19.32 -3.61
N TRP A 38 -10.71 -18.22 -2.83
CA TRP A 38 -9.62 -17.79 -1.96
C TRP A 38 -9.62 -18.63 -0.68
N THR A 39 -9.08 -19.83 -0.77
CA THR A 39 -8.86 -20.68 0.40
C THR A 39 -7.60 -20.28 1.17
N MET A 40 -7.51 -20.75 2.42
CA MET A 40 -6.35 -20.53 3.28
C MET A 40 -5.09 -21.12 2.63
N GLY A 41 -4.06 -20.28 2.43
CA GLY A 41 -2.80 -20.70 1.80
C GLY A 41 -2.68 -20.43 0.30
N SER A 42 -3.71 -19.88 -0.35
CA SER A 42 -3.67 -19.49 -1.76
C SER A 42 -2.66 -18.37 -2.08
N VAL A 43 -2.29 -17.56 -1.07
CA VAL A 43 -1.27 -16.51 -1.23
C VAL A 43 0.11 -17.08 -0.86
N PRO A 44 1.03 -17.22 -1.83
CA PRO A 44 2.36 -17.74 -1.54
C PRO A 44 3.18 -16.77 -0.69
N LEU A 45 3.88 -17.29 0.32
CA LEU A 45 4.76 -16.50 1.18
C LEU A 45 5.89 -15.84 0.38
N ILE A 46 6.34 -14.68 0.83
CA ILE A 46 7.53 -14.01 0.29
C ILE A 46 8.72 -14.36 1.17
N LEU A 47 9.63 -15.18 0.63
CA LEU A 47 10.77 -15.72 1.37
C LEU A 47 12.03 -14.85 1.28
N SER A 48 12.09 -13.93 0.32
CA SER A 48 13.28 -13.12 0.06
C SER A 48 12.95 -11.69 -0.35
N TRP A 49 13.91 -10.79 -0.14
CA TRP A 49 13.82 -9.39 -0.56
C TRP A 49 13.86 -9.22 -2.08
N ASN A 50 14.51 -10.15 -2.79
CA ASN A 50 14.64 -10.11 -4.25
C ASN A 50 13.43 -10.69 -4.99
N ASP A 51 12.34 -10.99 -4.27
CA ASP A 51 11.11 -11.42 -4.91
C ASP A 51 10.50 -10.27 -5.73
N PRO A 52 10.20 -10.47 -7.04
CA PRO A 52 9.62 -9.42 -7.88
C PRO A 52 8.28 -8.92 -7.36
N ARG A 53 7.57 -9.69 -6.53
CA ARG A 53 6.31 -9.27 -5.90
C ARG A 53 6.49 -8.08 -4.95
N ASN A 54 7.70 -7.88 -4.43
CA ASN A 54 8.04 -6.68 -3.64
C ASN A 54 8.02 -5.40 -4.48
N LEU A 55 8.03 -5.47 -5.82
CA LEU A 55 7.83 -4.29 -6.66
C LEU A 55 6.41 -3.74 -6.50
N GLY A 56 5.40 -4.61 -6.37
CA GLY A 56 4.01 -4.19 -6.15
C GLY A 56 3.84 -3.43 -4.84
N THR A 57 4.52 -3.85 -3.77
CA THR A 57 4.50 -3.14 -2.48
C THR A 57 5.16 -1.77 -2.58
N LEU A 58 6.31 -1.69 -3.25
CA LEU A 58 7.00 -0.43 -3.51
C LEU A 58 6.12 0.51 -4.34
N THR A 59 5.42 0.02 -5.35
CA THR A 59 4.51 0.83 -6.16
C THR A 59 3.37 1.41 -5.33
N VAL A 60 2.71 0.62 -4.49
CA VAL A 60 1.63 1.12 -3.63
C VAL A 60 2.14 2.15 -2.64
N TYR A 61 3.28 1.92 -1.99
CA TYR A 61 3.88 2.91 -1.11
C TYR A 61 4.31 4.19 -1.84
N ALA A 62 4.85 4.08 -3.06
CA ALA A 62 5.21 5.25 -3.87
C ALA A 62 3.97 6.09 -4.22
N ILE A 63 2.86 5.46 -4.58
CA ILE A 63 1.58 6.15 -4.83
C ILE A 63 1.07 6.83 -3.56
N LEU A 64 1.06 6.14 -2.42
CA LEU A 64 0.64 6.72 -1.15
C LEU A 64 1.51 7.92 -0.76
N CYS A 65 2.84 7.80 -0.89
CA CYS A 65 3.76 8.91 -0.65
C CYS A 65 3.51 10.09 -1.60
N ALA A 66 3.25 9.83 -2.89
CA ALA A 66 2.94 10.88 -3.86
C ALA A 66 1.62 11.60 -3.53
N ILE A 67 0.59 10.86 -3.10
CA ILE A 67 -0.69 11.44 -2.64
C ILE A 67 -0.47 12.30 -1.40
N LEU A 68 0.24 11.79 -0.39
CA LEU A 68 0.55 12.55 0.82
C LEU A 68 1.33 13.81 0.50
N TRP A 69 2.35 13.70 -0.35
CA TRP A 69 3.14 14.84 -0.82
C TRP A 69 2.28 15.89 -1.52
N ASN A 70 1.37 15.45 -2.41
CA ASN A 70 0.43 16.34 -3.08
C ASN A 70 -0.49 17.06 -2.08
N ILE A 71 -1.02 16.34 -1.08
CA ILE A 71 -1.86 16.91 -0.03
C ILE A 71 -1.08 17.98 0.75
N PHE A 72 0.14 17.69 1.20
CA PHE A 72 0.95 18.66 1.94
C PHE A 72 1.31 19.90 1.11
N TRP A 73 1.65 19.72 -0.17
CA TRP A 73 1.95 20.85 -1.06
C TRP A 73 0.74 21.73 -1.38
N VAL A 74 -0.43 21.11 -1.61
CA VAL A 74 -1.67 21.84 -1.87
C VAL A 74 -2.14 22.59 -0.64
N ASP A 75 -2.02 21.99 0.55
CA ASP A 75 -2.43 22.60 1.81
C ASP A 75 -1.57 23.81 2.19
N ASP A 76 -0.25 23.73 2.00
CA ASP A 76 0.66 24.89 2.19
C ASP A 76 0.30 26.04 1.24
N THR A 77 0.05 25.73 -0.03
CA THR A 77 -0.31 26.75 -1.02
C THR A 77 -1.66 27.40 -0.71
N ARG A 78 -2.70 26.60 -0.36
CA ARG A 78 -4.02 27.12 0.04
C ARG A 78 -3.94 27.97 1.29
N SER A 79 -3.21 27.52 2.31
CA SER A 79 -3.02 28.26 3.56
C SER A 79 -2.38 29.62 3.31
N ARG A 80 -1.36 29.68 2.44
CA ARG A 80 -0.69 30.94 2.07
C ARG A 80 -1.59 31.88 1.27
N ILE A 81 -2.40 31.37 0.34
CA ILE A 81 -3.37 32.18 -0.42
C ILE A 81 -4.44 32.77 0.50
N LEU A 82 -4.98 31.98 1.43
CA LEU A 82 -6.00 32.45 2.39
C LEU A 82 -5.45 33.54 3.32
N LEU A 83 -4.20 33.44 3.75
CA LEU A 83 -3.53 34.48 4.56
C LEU A 83 -3.30 35.78 3.77
N MET A 84 -2.92 35.70 2.50
CA MET A 84 -2.76 36.88 1.64
C MET A 84 -4.10 37.60 1.39
N VAL A 85 -5.16 36.86 1.06
CA VAL A 85 -6.50 37.43 0.83
C VAL A 85 -7.03 38.12 2.08
N ARG A 86 -6.82 37.54 3.27
CA ARG A 86 -7.20 38.14 4.56
C ARG A 86 -6.36 39.37 4.94
N SER A 87 -5.15 39.52 4.40
CA SER A 87 -4.32 40.72 4.62
C SER A 87 -4.64 41.87 3.66
N LEU A 88 -5.42 41.62 2.60
CA LEU A 88 -5.74 42.58 1.53
C LEU A 88 -7.15 43.17 1.66
N CYS A 89 -7.97 42.70 2.62
CA CYS A 89 -9.25 43.26 3.02
C CYS A 89 -9.12 43.86 4.43
#